data_AF-A0A9N7NUD4-F1
#
_entry.id   AF-A0A9N7NUD4-F1
#
_cell.length_a   1.000
_cell.length_b   1.000
_cell.length_c   1.000
_cell.angle_alpha   90.00
_cell.angle_beta   90.00
_cell.angle_gamma   90.00
#
_symmetry.space_group_name_H-M   'P 1'
#
loop_
_entity.id
_entity.type
_entity.pdbx_description
1 polymer ?
#
loop_
_entity_poly.entity_id
_entity_poly.type
_entity_poly.pdbx_seq_one_letter_code
_entity_poly.pdbx_strand_id
1 'polypeptide(L)'
;MMNGGSVRRLLGFSRQSELASKSDIWILGCCYQIAQDGEDSSNPTHSEDFAAFVEDFSSRILITYRKGFSPIMDTKYTSDINWGCMLRSSQMLVAQAFLVHKLGRSWRKYPHKPLDPHYIEILHLFGDGEDSPFSIHNLLQVGKSYGLAPGSWVGPYAMCRTWESLLRDKRKERDSGILSSMVTLYVVSGDEDGERGGAPVLCIEHIARHCSEFGGSQVGWAPVILMVPLVLGLEKVNPRYLPLLSATFTFPQSLGILGGRPGASTYIIGVQDENAFYLDPHEVQQVVDTKGDNLDLDTSSYHCNVVRHIPLDSIDSSLALGFYCRDKSDFDDFCERASELIGQSNGAPLFTIANKHVALRDNEPHDYYNRLVTGESEDDEDWQLL
;
A
#
# COMPACT_ATOMS: atom_id res chain seq x y z
N MET A 1 44.36 11.86 -4.50
CA MET A 1 44.07 10.46 -4.84
C MET A 1 44.08 9.66 -3.55
N MET A 2 42.90 9.33 -3.01
CA MET A 2 42.75 8.48 -1.84
C MET A 2 41.66 7.45 -2.14
N ASN A 3 41.98 6.19 -1.84
CA ASN A 3 41.35 4.96 -2.30
C ASN A 3 39.88 4.80 -1.93
N GLY A 4 39.04 4.47 -2.93
CA GLY A 4 37.62 4.09 -2.81
C GLY A 4 37.38 2.68 -2.23
N GLY A 5 38.06 2.32 -1.14
CA GLY A 5 38.08 0.96 -0.61
C GLY A 5 37.20 0.66 0.61
N SER A 6 36.55 1.65 1.25
CA SER A 6 36.08 1.47 2.64
C SER A 6 34.57 1.32 2.88
N VAL A 7 33.72 1.29 1.85
CA VAL A 7 32.25 1.17 2.06
C VAL A 7 31.76 -0.30 1.97
N ARG A 8 32.61 -1.22 1.51
CA ARG A 8 32.21 -2.57 1.02
C ARG A 8 32.02 -3.68 2.08
N ARG A 9 32.08 -3.41 3.39
CA ARG A 9 31.95 -4.47 4.44
C ARG A 9 30.77 -4.32 5.41
N LEU A 10 29.94 -3.29 5.28
CA LEU A 10 28.86 -3.00 6.24
C LEU A 10 27.45 -3.37 5.77
N LEU A 11 27.28 -3.81 4.52
CA LEU A 11 26.00 -4.33 4.04
C LEU A 11 25.89 -5.81 4.44
N GLY A 12 25.11 -6.06 5.49
CA GLY A 12 24.76 -7.39 5.97
C GLY A 12 23.88 -8.14 4.97
N PHE A 13 24.47 -8.59 3.87
CA PHE A 13 23.85 -9.51 2.93
C PHE A 13 23.79 -10.90 3.57
N SER A 14 22.64 -11.29 4.12
CA SER A 14 22.41 -12.71 4.43
C SER A 14 22.24 -13.47 3.11
N ARG A 15 23.31 -14.18 2.72
CA ARG A 15 23.48 -15.07 1.54
C ARG A 15 23.65 -14.36 0.19
N GLN A 16 24.93 -14.20 -0.19
CA GLN A 16 25.42 -13.81 -1.51
C GLN A 16 24.99 -14.71 -2.70
N SER A 17 24.12 -15.71 -2.51
CA SER A 17 23.84 -16.73 -3.55
C SER A 17 22.60 -16.47 -4.41
N GLU A 18 21.75 -15.47 -4.11
CA GLU A 18 20.41 -15.39 -4.72
C GLU A 18 20.09 -14.11 -5.52
N LEU A 19 20.89 -13.04 -5.44
CA LEU A 19 20.76 -11.86 -6.32
C LEU A 19 21.65 -11.96 -7.57
N ALA A 20 21.67 -13.15 -8.17
CA ALA A 20 22.46 -13.43 -9.38
C ALA A 20 21.70 -13.10 -10.68
N SER A 21 20.44 -12.68 -10.57
CA SER A 21 19.64 -12.35 -11.74
C SER A 21 20.13 -11.07 -12.42
N LYS A 22 20.07 -11.10 -13.75
CA LYS A 22 20.39 -9.96 -14.62
C LYS A 22 19.14 -9.16 -15.02
N SER A 23 17.94 -9.57 -14.59
CA SER A 23 16.71 -8.83 -14.90
C SER A 23 16.61 -7.54 -14.11
N ASP A 24 15.81 -6.62 -14.63
CA ASP A 24 15.55 -5.33 -14.03
C ASP A 24 14.87 -5.48 -12.66
N ILE A 25 15.28 -4.62 -11.72
CA ILE A 25 14.64 -4.49 -10.42
C ILE A 25 13.65 -3.33 -10.49
N TRP A 26 12.40 -3.58 -10.09
CA TRP A 26 11.39 -2.53 -9.97
C TRP A 26 11.07 -2.27 -8.50
N ILE A 27 11.24 -1.03 -8.04
CA ILE A 27 10.86 -0.59 -6.70
C ILE A 27 9.94 0.61 -6.84
N LEU A 28 8.68 0.50 -6.42
CA LEU A 28 7.72 1.61 -6.32
C LEU A 28 7.75 2.58 -7.52
N GLY A 29 7.64 2.07 -8.74
CA GLY A 29 7.64 2.87 -9.99
C GLY A 29 9.01 3.23 -10.56
N CYS A 30 10.12 2.83 -9.93
CA CYS A 30 11.48 3.04 -10.43
C CYS A 30 12.08 1.72 -10.92
N CYS A 31 12.64 1.74 -12.14
CA CYS A 31 13.38 0.63 -12.72
C CYS A 31 14.89 0.81 -12.50
N TYR A 32 15.57 -0.28 -12.15
CA TYR A 32 17.02 -0.37 -12.02
C TYR A 32 17.53 -1.48 -12.93
N GLN A 33 18.30 -1.09 -13.94
CA GLN A 33 18.76 -2.00 -14.99
C GLN A 33 20.00 -2.76 -14.51
N ILE A 34 19.88 -4.08 -14.36
CA ILE A 34 20.97 -4.89 -13.79
C ILE A 34 21.86 -5.48 -14.89
N ALA A 35 21.32 -5.76 -16.08
CA ALA A 35 22.10 -6.13 -17.24
C ALA A 35 22.65 -4.88 -17.94
N GLN A 36 23.98 -4.77 -18.03
CA GLN A 36 24.61 -3.92 -19.04
C GLN A 36 24.99 -4.78 -20.24
N ASP A 37 24.52 -4.39 -21.43
CA ASP A 37 24.96 -4.97 -22.70
C ASP A 37 26.49 -4.79 -22.84
N GLY A 38 27.27 -5.85 -22.65
CA GLY A 38 28.67 -5.90 -23.12
C GLY A 38 29.77 -6.38 -22.18
N GLU A 39 29.52 -6.68 -20.89
CA GLU A 39 30.58 -7.19 -20.00
C GLU A 39 30.22 -8.54 -19.34
N ASP A 40 30.66 -9.62 -19.97
CA ASP A 40 30.45 -11.02 -19.53
C ASP A 40 31.25 -11.44 -18.27
N SER A 41 31.68 -10.52 -17.39
CA SER A 41 32.48 -10.92 -16.21
C SER A 41 32.29 -10.16 -14.89
N SER A 42 31.48 -9.10 -14.84
CA SER A 42 31.26 -8.37 -13.58
C SER A 42 30.04 -8.92 -12.82
N ASN A 43 30.21 -9.16 -11.51
CA ASN A 43 29.11 -9.59 -10.64
C ASN A 43 28.03 -8.46 -10.62
N PRO A 44 26.74 -8.75 -10.89
CA PRO A 44 25.67 -7.75 -11.03
C PRO A 44 25.55 -6.80 -9.83
N THR A 45 25.94 -7.26 -8.64
CA THR A 45 25.95 -6.46 -7.41
C THR A 45 26.99 -5.33 -7.40
N HIS A 46 27.82 -5.21 -8.44
CA HIS A 46 28.81 -4.15 -8.61
C HIS A 46 28.38 -3.04 -9.58
N SER A 47 27.20 -3.11 -10.20
CA SER A 47 26.73 -2.05 -11.09
C SER A 47 26.31 -0.79 -10.31
N GLU A 48 26.38 0.37 -10.97
CA GLU A 48 25.89 1.64 -10.42
C GLU A 48 24.37 1.58 -10.16
N ASP A 49 23.62 0.92 -11.03
CA ASP A 49 22.18 0.73 -10.89
C ASP A 49 21.82 -0.13 -9.67
N PHE A 50 22.61 -1.18 -9.38
CA PHE A 50 22.41 -1.97 -8.16
C PHE A 50 22.69 -1.15 -6.90
N ALA A 51 23.73 -0.29 -6.92
CA ALA A 51 24.00 0.62 -5.81
C ALA A 51 22.86 1.64 -5.62
N ALA A 52 22.31 2.18 -6.71
CA ALA A 52 21.16 3.09 -6.69
C ALA A 52 19.89 2.40 -6.18
N PHE A 53 19.69 1.12 -6.50
CA PHE A 53 18.64 0.27 -5.92
C PHE A 53 18.80 0.15 -4.40
N VAL A 54 20.00 -0.21 -3.91
CA VAL A 54 20.26 -0.35 -2.47
C VAL A 54 20.06 0.98 -1.74
N GLU A 55 20.46 2.10 -2.35
CA GLU A 55 20.22 3.44 -1.81
C GLU A 55 18.72 3.76 -1.72
N ASP A 56 17.92 3.40 -2.73
CA ASP A 56 16.47 3.58 -2.69
C ASP A 56 15.81 2.72 -1.61
N PHE A 57 16.13 1.42 -1.59
CA PHE A 57 15.63 0.48 -0.60
C PHE A 57 15.91 0.98 0.82
N SER A 58 17.17 1.33 1.11
CA SER A 58 17.59 1.81 2.44
C SER A 58 17.02 3.17 2.81
N SER A 59 16.61 3.97 1.82
CA SER A 59 15.95 5.26 2.05
C SER A 59 14.46 5.13 2.41
N ARG A 60 13.84 3.95 2.21
CA ARG A 60 12.43 3.76 2.57
C ARG A 60 12.25 3.73 4.08
N ILE A 61 11.14 4.30 4.56
CA ILE A 61 10.82 4.33 5.99
C ILE A 61 10.39 2.93 6.42
N LEU A 62 11.19 2.31 7.29
CA LEU A 62 10.86 1.10 8.01
C LEU A 62 10.18 1.46 9.34
N ILE A 63 9.06 0.82 9.65
CA ILE A 63 8.41 0.92 10.95
C ILE A 63 8.24 -0.50 11.47
N THR A 64 8.82 -0.77 12.64
CA THR A 64 8.89 -2.09 13.26
C THR A 64 8.04 -2.15 14.55
N TYR A 65 7.99 -3.31 15.20
CA TYR A 65 7.43 -3.39 16.53
C TYR A 65 8.16 -2.47 17.50
N ARG A 66 7.39 -1.80 18.34
CA ARG A 66 7.90 -0.91 19.37
C ARG A 66 7.49 -1.40 20.76
N LYS A 67 8.31 -1.06 21.74
CA LYS A 67 8.02 -1.26 23.16
C LYS A 67 8.37 0.00 23.94
N GLY A 68 7.68 0.18 25.08
CA GLY A 68 7.90 1.32 25.96
C GLY A 68 7.09 2.56 25.63
N PHE A 69 6.18 2.50 24.65
CA PHE A 69 5.21 3.58 24.42
C PHE A 69 4.13 3.61 25.52
N SER A 70 3.43 4.73 25.65
CA SER A 70 2.35 4.91 26.62
C SER A 70 1.26 3.84 26.46
N PRO A 71 0.62 3.38 27.56
CA PRO A 71 -0.44 2.39 27.47
C PRO A 71 -1.50 2.77 26.45
N ILE A 72 -1.89 1.82 25.59
CA ILE A 72 -2.89 2.05 24.56
C ILE A 72 -4.29 2.07 25.19
N MET A 73 -4.98 3.20 25.12
CA MET A 73 -6.35 3.38 25.65
C MET A 73 -6.40 2.94 27.13
N ASP A 74 -7.49 2.29 27.55
CA ASP A 74 -7.65 1.76 28.91
C ASP A 74 -6.96 0.39 29.13
N THR A 75 -6.04 -0.01 28.25
CA THR A 75 -5.35 -1.32 28.33
C THR A 75 -3.98 -1.21 29.01
N LYS A 76 -3.32 -2.37 29.19
CA LYS A 76 -1.94 -2.45 29.70
C LYS A 76 -0.89 -2.62 28.59
N TYR A 77 -1.30 -2.59 27.32
CA TYR A 77 -0.38 -2.77 26.20
C TYR A 77 0.51 -1.55 26.04
N THR A 78 1.80 -1.72 26.29
CA THR A 78 2.89 -0.75 26.07
C THR A 78 3.85 -1.22 24.98
N SER A 79 3.40 -2.21 24.20
CA SER A 79 4.14 -2.79 23.09
C SER A 79 3.19 -3.49 22.12
N ASP A 80 3.56 -3.50 20.84
CA ASP A 80 2.80 -4.13 19.76
C ASP A 80 3.42 -5.42 19.21
N ILE A 81 4.42 -5.97 19.93
CA ILE A 81 5.11 -7.20 19.59
C ILE A 81 4.10 -8.35 19.37
N ASN A 82 4.27 -9.09 18.27
CA ASN A 82 3.48 -10.26 17.84
C ASN A 82 2.04 -9.99 17.37
N TRP A 83 1.54 -8.74 17.41
CA TRP A 83 0.18 -8.43 16.95
C TRP A 83 0.07 -7.18 16.08
N GLY A 84 1.01 -6.23 16.19
CA GLY A 84 0.97 -4.96 15.46
C GLY A 84 1.41 -5.00 14.00
N CYS A 85 1.76 -6.15 13.42
CA CYS A 85 2.54 -6.20 12.16
C CYS A 85 1.79 -5.54 11.00
N MET A 86 0.45 -5.73 10.91
CA MET A 86 -0.37 -5.10 9.88
C MET A 86 -0.45 -3.57 10.06
N LEU A 87 -0.55 -3.09 11.30
CA LEU A 87 -0.52 -1.66 11.61
C LEU A 87 0.81 -1.08 11.10
N ARG A 88 1.94 -1.70 11.45
CA ARG A 88 3.27 -1.24 11.04
C ARG A 88 3.49 -1.27 9.54
N SER A 89 3.12 -2.36 8.85
CA SER A 89 3.23 -2.42 7.39
C SER A 89 2.35 -1.39 6.70
N SER A 90 1.16 -1.11 7.24
CA SER A 90 0.29 -0.05 6.70
C SER A 90 0.81 1.36 6.97
N GLN A 91 1.41 1.60 8.14
CA GLN A 91 2.09 2.85 8.43
C GLN A 91 3.25 3.08 7.45
N MET A 92 4.02 2.05 7.09
CA MET A 92 5.09 2.19 6.10
C MET A 92 4.55 2.59 4.71
N LEU A 93 3.46 1.99 4.24
CA LEU A 93 2.84 2.34 2.97
C LEU A 93 2.36 3.80 2.95
N VAL A 94 1.68 4.24 4.02
CA VAL A 94 1.20 5.63 4.11
C VAL A 94 2.37 6.60 4.31
N ALA A 95 3.39 6.25 5.11
CA ALA A 95 4.60 7.04 5.27
C ALA A 95 5.32 7.26 3.94
N GLN A 96 5.37 6.23 3.09
CA GLN A 96 5.91 6.33 1.74
C GLN A 96 5.12 7.33 0.89
N ALA A 97 3.78 7.37 0.99
CA ALA A 97 2.97 8.37 0.29
C ALA A 97 3.30 9.80 0.75
N PHE A 98 3.43 10.02 2.07
CA PHE A 98 3.82 11.33 2.62
C PHE A 98 5.24 11.73 2.22
N LEU A 99 6.17 10.77 2.15
CA LEU A 99 7.53 10.96 1.66
C LEU A 99 7.52 11.44 0.20
N VAL A 100 6.77 10.75 -0.67
CA VAL A 100 6.64 11.15 -2.08
C VAL A 100 5.92 12.50 -2.20
N HIS A 101 4.89 12.75 -1.41
CA HIS A 101 4.13 14.00 -1.43
C HIS A 101 5.01 15.22 -1.10
N LYS A 102 5.75 15.16 0.02
CA LYS A 102 6.56 16.28 0.52
C LYS A 102 7.95 16.39 -0.13
N LEU A 103 8.61 15.26 -0.39
CA LEU A 103 10.02 15.23 -0.82
C LEU A 103 10.22 14.70 -2.24
N GLY A 104 9.22 14.06 -2.82
CA GLY A 104 9.28 13.46 -4.15
C GLY A 104 9.86 12.03 -4.15
N ARG A 105 9.52 11.26 -5.20
CA ARG A 105 9.94 9.85 -5.34
C ARG A 105 11.46 9.67 -5.50
N SER A 106 12.15 10.69 -6.01
CA SER A 106 13.60 10.71 -6.20
C SER A 106 14.38 11.00 -4.92
N TRP A 107 13.72 11.36 -3.81
CA TRP A 107 14.39 11.60 -2.54
C TRP A 107 15.09 10.34 -2.02
N ARG A 108 16.29 10.51 -1.45
CA ARG A 108 17.11 9.47 -0.81
C ARG A 108 17.68 9.98 0.51
N LYS A 109 17.85 9.09 1.48
CA LYS A 109 18.46 9.38 2.78
C LYS A 109 19.97 9.23 2.68
N TYR A 110 20.70 10.30 2.98
CA TYR A 110 22.16 10.29 2.99
C TYR A 110 22.69 10.18 4.43
N PRO A 111 23.47 9.13 4.79
CA PRO A 111 23.96 8.92 6.15
C PRO A 111 24.81 10.06 6.73
N HIS A 112 25.42 10.89 5.88
CA HIS A 112 26.38 11.93 6.28
C HIS A 112 25.87 13.35 6.04
N LYS A 113 24.60 13.53 5.69
CA LYS A 113 23.98 14.85 5.56
C LYS A 113 23.03 15.09 6.73
N PRO A 114 22.84 16.36 7.16
CA PRO A 114 21.75 16.72 8.05
C PRO A 114 20.42 16.18 7.51
N LEU A 115 19.55 15.73 8.41
CA LEU A 115 18.23 15.22 8.03
C LEU A 115 17.38 16.37 7.50
N ASP A 116 16.62 16.10 6.43
CA ASP A 116 15.68 17.06 5.87
C ASP A 116 14.60 17.38 6.92
N PRO A 117 14.34 18.64 7.27
CA PRO A 117 13.31 18.98 8.25
C PRO A 117 11.93 18.43 7.89
N HIS A 118 11.57 18.40 6.60
CA HIS A 118 10.29 17.83 6.18
C HIS A 118 10.26 16.31 6.34
N TYR A 119 11.42 15.63 6.24
CA TYR A 119 11.51 14.21 6.56
C TYR A 119 11.27 13.95 8.05
N ILE A 120 11.83 14.78 8.93
CA ILE A 120 11.57 14.71 10.38
C ILE A 120 10.08 14.95 10.67
N GLU A 121 9.48 15.96 10.05
CA GLU A 121 8.03 16.20 10.15
C GLU A 121 7.21 14.98 9.75
N ILE A 122 7.62 14.23 8.72
CA ILE A 122 6.94 13.00 8.29
C ILE A 122 7.06 11.95 9.38
N LEU A 123 8.25 11.71 9.94
CA LEU A 123 8.40 10.73 11.02
C LEU A 123 7.56 11.07 12.25
N HIS A 124 7.43 12.35 12.59
CA HIS A 124 6.57 12.81 13.68
C HIS A 124 5.10 12.44 13.48
N LEU A 125 4.65 12.27 12.23
CA LEU A 125 3.28 11.80 11.96
C LEU A 125 3.07 10.37 12.46
N PHE A 126 4.11 9.52 12.45
CA PHE A 126 4.03 8.08 12.73
C PHE A 126 4.67 7.65 14.06
N GLY A 127 5.02 8.60 14.93
CA GLY A 127 5.50 8.29 16.28
C GLY A 127 4.50 7.44 17.07
N ASP A 128 4.97 6.79 18.15
CA ASP A 128 4.14 5.87 18.96
C ASP A 128 3.42 6.57 20.12
N GLY A 129 3.17 7.87 20.00
CA GLY A 129 2.42 8.66 20.98
C GLY A 129 1.04 9.08 20.46
N GLU A 130 0.10 9.38 21.36
CA GLU A 130 -1.23 9.87 20.98
C GLU A 130 -1.18 11.23 20.26
N ASP A 131 -0.11 11.99 20.50
CA ASP A 131 0.21 13.26 19.86
C ASP A 131 0.62 13.11 18.39
N SER A 132 1.14 11.96 17.98
CA SER A 132 1.45 11.66 16.59
C SER A 132 0.18 11.29 15.81
N PRO A 133 -0.24 12.06 14.77
CA PRO A 133 -1.52 11.87 14.09
C PRO A 133 -1.82 10.47 13.57
N PHE A 134 -0.79 9.75 13.13
CA PHE A 134 -0.88 8.42 12.52
C PHE A 134 -0.21 7.34 13.37
N SER A 135 -0.14 7.57 14.68
CA SER A 135 0.35 6.61 15.65
C SER A 135 -0.50 5.34 15.72
N ILE A 136 0.08 4.29 16.30
CA ILE A 136 -0.64 3.06 16.58
C ILE A 136 -1.86 3.30 17.48
N HIS A 137 -1.78 4.25 18.43
CA HIS A 137 -2.88 4.65 19.30
C HIS A 137 -4.06 5.22 18.50
N ASN A 138 -3.77 6.17 17.61
CA ASN A 138 -4.79 6.84 16.80
C ASN A 138 -5.42 5.89 15.77
N LEU A 139 -4.62 4.98 15.17
CA LEU A 139 -5.14 3.91 14.31
C LEU A 139 -6.07 2.96 15.07
N LEU A 140 -5.68 2.52 16.26
CA LEU A 140 -6.51 1.63 17.07
C LEU A 140 -7.79 2.31 17.55
N GLN A 141 -7.72 3.59 17.92
CA GLN A 141 -8.88 4.35 18.37
C GLN A 141 -9.93 4.50 17.27
N VAL A 142 -9.54 4.91 16.07
CA VAL A 142 -10.45 5.06 14.92
C VAL A 142 -10.89 3.70 14.37
N GLY A 143 -10.00 2.70 14.39
CA GLY A 143 -10.25 1.37 13.84
C GLY A 143 -11.19 0.50 14.66
N LYS A 144 -11.62 0.92 15.85
CA LYS A 144 -12.57 0.16 16.68
C LYS A 144 -13.82 -0.28 15.92
N SER A 145 -14.36 0.60 15.06
CA SER A 145 -15.55 0.30 14.26
C SER A 145 -15.31 -0.78 13.20
N TYR A 146 -14.05 -1.04 12.84
CA TYR A 146 -13.63 -2.09 11.91
C TYR A 146 -13.04 -3.32 12.63
N GLY A 147 -13.22 -3.40 13.96
CA GLY A 147 -12.77 -4.54 14.77
C GLY A 147 -11.31 -4.51 15.20
N LEU A 148 -10.60 -3.39 15.03
CA LEU A 148 -9.24 -3.26 15.54
C LEU A 148 -9.26 -3.21 17.07
N ALA A 149 -8.39 -4.02 17.68
CA ALA A 149 -8.20 -4.07 19.12
C ALA A 149 -6.74 -4.39 19.46
N PRO A 150 -6.21 -3.86 20.58
CA PRO A 150 -4.89 -4.24 21.07
C PRO A 150 -4.77 -5.75 21.27
N GLY A 151 -3.69 -6.35 20.76
CA GLY A 151 -3.44 -7.79 20.84
C GLY A 151 -4.09 -8.62 19.72
N SER A 152 -4.93 -8.02 18.87
CA SER A 152 -5.60 -8.73 17.79
C SER A 152 -4.96 -8.43 16.44
N TRP A 153 -4.95 -9.43 15.56
CA TRP A 153 -4.61 -9.22 14.16
C TRP A 153 -5.76 -8.55 13.40
N VAL A 154 -5.42 -7.76 12.38
CA VAL A 154 -6.35 -7.08 11.49
C VAL A 154 -6.00 -7.39 10.03
N GLY A 155 -7.02 -7.61 9.20
CA GLY A 155 -6.84 -7.85 7.77
C GLY A 155 -6.72 -6.56 6.94
N PRO A 156 -6.18 -6.65 5.70
CA PRO A 156 -5.96 -5.49 4.84
C PRO A 156 -7.20 -4.60 4.63
N TYR A 157 -8.38 -5.18 4.39
CA TYR A 157 -9.62 -4.40 4.18
C TYR A 157 -9.95 -3.49 5.37
N ALA A 158 -10.01 -4.05 6.58
CA ALA A 158 -10.29 -3.28 7.80
C ALA A 158 -9.23 -2.21 8.06
N MET A 159 -7.96 -2.51 7.71
CA MET A 159 -6.87 -1.54 7.82
C MET A 159 -7.04 -0.37 6.83
N CYS A 160 -7.37 -0.64 5.57
CA CYS A 160 -7.65 0.40 4.56
C CYS A 160 -8.78 1.34 5.01
N ARG A 161 -9.89 0.77 5.50
CA ARG A 161 -11.05 1.56 5.98
C ARG A 161 -10.72 2.38 7.23
N THR A 162 -9.87 1.84 8.10
CA THR A 162 -9.34 2.59 9.26
C THR A 162 -8.53 3.80 8.82
N TRP A 163 -7.62 3.65 7.86
CA TRP A 163 -6.83 4.77 7.32
C TRP A 163 -7.72 5.85 6.67
N GLU A 164 -8.73 5.44 5.91
CA GLU A 164 -9.69 6.37 5.31
C GLU A 164 -10.42 7.20 6.37
N SER A 165 -10.89 6.55 7.44
CA SER A 165 -11.50 7.25 8.58
C SER A 165 -10.52 8.16 9.30
N LEU A 166 -9.29 7.70 9.58
CA LEU A 166 -8.31 8.46 10.33
C LEU A 166 -7.91 9.74 9.59
N LEU A 167 -7.60 9.65 8.29
CA LEU A 167 -7.27 10.82 7.48
C LEU A 167 -8.45 11.80 7.37
N ARG A 168 -9.69 11.28 7.25
CA ARG A 168 -10.90 12.08 7.25
C ARG A 168 -11.14 12.81 8.58
N ASP A 169 -10.85 12.18 9.71
CA ASP A 169 -11.02 12.80 11.03
C ASP A 169 -9.91 13.81 11.32
N LYS A 170 -8.65 13.50 10.99
CA LYS A 170 -7.54 14.47 11.08
C LYS A 170 -7.74 15.69 10.18
N ARG A 171 -8.47 15.55 9.07
CA ARG A 171 -8.89 16.70 8.25
C ARG A 171 -9.85 17.63 9.00
N LYS A 172 -10.77 17.12 9.83
CA LYS A 172 -11.73 17.94 10.58
C LYS A 172 -11.08 18.69 11.74
N GLU A 173 -9.97 18.16 12.29
CA GLU A 173 -9.17 18.79 13.34
C GLU A 173 -8.35 20.02 12.86
N ARG A 174 -8.46 20.39 11.56
CA ARG A 174 -7.62 21.38 10.83
C ARG A 174 -7.57 22.81 11.36
N ASP A 175 -8.39 23.22 12.33
CA ASP A 175 -8.34 24.59 12.86
C ASP A 175 -7.06 24.89 13.69
N SER A 176 -6.09 23.95 13.78
CA SER A 176 -4.89 24.05 14.63
C SER A 176 -3.52 24.08 13.90
N GLY A 177 -3.47 24.20 12.56
CA GLY A 177 -2.28 24.75 11.87
C GLY A 177 -1.08 23.83 11.51
N ILE A 178 -1.13 22.51 11.74
CA ILE A 178 0.01 21.61 11.40
C ILE A 178 -0.19 20.83 10.08
N LEU A 179 -1.41 20.81 9.51
CA LEU A 179 -1.78 19.89 8.42
C LEU A 179 -2.16 20.61 7.11
N SER A 180 -1.42 21.66 6.74
CA SER A 180 -1.68 22.48 5.53
C SER A 180 -1.54 21.70 4.21
N SER A 181 -0.75 20.61 4.20
CA SER A 181 -0.46 19.77 3.02
C SER A 181 -1.07 18.37 3.14
N MET A 182 -2.39 18.27 3.35
CA MET A 182 -3.04 16.97 3.54
C MET A 182 -3.24 16.22 2.22
N VAL A 183 -2.94 14.93 2.30
CA VAL A 183 -3.30 13.91 1.31
C VAL A 183 -4.63 13.30 1.74
N THR A 184 -5.55 13.07 0.81
CA THR A 184 -6.78 12.30 1.06
C THR A 184 -6.54 10.82 0.76
N LEU A 185 -7.40 9.94 1.28
CA LEU A 185 -7.36 8.51 0.98
C LEU A 185 -8.72 8.06 0.48
N TYR A 186 -8.72 7.15 -0.48
CA TYR A 186 -9.91 6.53 -1.04
C TYR A 186 -9.72 5.02 -1.14
N VAL A 187 -10.63 4.25 -0.55
CA VAL A 187 -10.61 2.79 -0.64
C VAL A 187 -11.43 2.34 -1.84
N VAL A 188 -10.79 1.65 -2.78
CA VAL A 188 -11.44 1.02 -3.93
C VAL A 188 -11.90 -0.37 -3.52
N SER A 189 -13.13 -0.46 -3.02
CA SER A 189 -13.79 -1.73 -2.71
C SER A 189 -14.96 -2.01 -3.66
N GLY A 190 -15.43 -3.26 -3.68
CA GLY A 190 -16.74 -3.58 -4.25
C GLY A 190 -17.86 -2.86 -3.50
N ASP A 191 -19.08 -2.95 -4.04
CA ASP A 191 -20.29 -2.31 -3.49
C ASP A 191 -20.48 -2.69 -2.00
N GLU A 192 -20.87 -1.73 -1.16
CA GLU A 192 -21.01 -1.92 0.30
C GLU A 192 -22.05 -2.98 0.64
N ASP A 193 -22.96 -3.30 -0.30
CA ASP A 193 -24.03 -4.28 -0.15
C ASP A 193 -23.56 -5.75 -0.28
N GLY A 194 -22.28 -6.04 -0.56
CA GLY A 194 -21.72 -7.40 -0.47
C GLY A 194 -22.25 -8.44 -1.46
N GLU A 195 -23.27 -8.11 -2.25
CA GLU A 195 -23.96 -9.01 -3.19
C GLU A 195 -23.24 -9.18 -4.54
N ARG A 196 -22.12 -8.47 -4.75
CA ARG A 196 -21.39 -8.52 -6.03
C ARG A 196 -20.04 -9.19 -5.84
N GLY A 197 -19.99 -10.49 -6.15
CA GLY A 197 -18.73 -11.15 -6.46
C GLY A 197 -18.05 -10.47 -7.66
N GLY A 198 -16.72 -10.33 -7.63
CA GLY A 198 -15.97 -9.70 -8.71
C GLY A 198 -14.77 -8.87 -8.23
N ALA A 199 -14.01 -8.33 -9.19
CA ALA A 199 -12.91 -7.43 -8.89
C ALA A 199 -13.44 -6.04 -8.46
N PRO A 200 -12.82 -5.35 -7.48
CA PRO A 200 -13.21 -4.00 -7.07
C PRO A 200 -13.30 -3.04 -8.24
N VAL A 201 -14.20 -2.06 -8.18
CA VAL A 201 -14.43 -1.10 -9.27
C VAL A 201 -13.98 0.28 -8.85
N LEU A 202 -13.01 0.82 -9.59
CA LEU A 202 -12.58 2.20 -9.48
C LEU A 202 -13.50 3.08 -10.32
N CYS A 203 -14.30 3.92 -9.67
CA CYS A 203 -15.16 4.89 -10.34
C CYS A 203 -14.45 6.24 -10.46
N ILE A 204 -14.11 6.64 -11.69
CA ILE A 204 -13.36 7.87 -11.99
C ILE A 204 -14.09 9.11 -11.44
N GLU A 205 -15.40 9.22 -11.66
CA GLU A 205 -16.19 10.35 -11.16
C GLU A 205 -16.26 10.41 -9.63
N HIS A 206 -16.29 9.26 -8.95
CA HIS A 206 -16.32 9.25 -7.48
C HIS A 206 -15.01 9.75 -6.90
N ILE A 207 -13.88 9.30 -7.44
CA ILE A 207 -12.57 9.75 -6.99
C ILE A 207 -12.37 11.22 -7.34
N ALA A 208 -12.77 11.64 -8.54
CA ALA A 208 -12.66 13.03 -8.94
C ALA A 208 -13.45 13.96 -8.02
N ARG A 209 -14.70 13.58 -7.73
CA ARG A 209 -15.54 14.29 -6.76
C ARG A 209 -14.93 14.29 -5.36
N HIS A 210 -14.44 13.14 -4.87
CA HIS A 210 -13.78 13.02 -3.57
C HIS A 210 -12.57 13.96 -3.45
N CYS A 211 -11.71 13.99 -4.48
CA CYS A 211 -10.53 14.86 -4.51
C CYS A 211 -10.91 16.35 -4.57
N SER A 212 -11.93 16.72 -5.35
CA SER A 212 -12.41 18.12 -5.42
C SER A 212 -13.11 18.57 -4.13
N GLU A 213 -13.98 17.74 -3.54
CA GLU A 213 -14.60 17.99 -2.24
C GLU A 213 -13.55 18.07 -1.12
N PHE A 214 -12.45 17.32 -1.24
CA PHE A 214 -11.34 17.40 -0.31
C PHE A 214 -10.52 18.70 -0.46
N GLY A 215 -10.18 19.06 -1.69
CA GLY A 215 -9.36 20.24 -2.01
C GLY A 215 -10.06 21.58 -1.74
N GLY A 216 -11.40 21.57 -1.73
CA GLY A 216 -12.19 22.78 -1.50
C GLY A 216 -12.01 23.83 -2.60
N SER A 217 -12.33 25.09 -2.31
CA SER A 217 -12.23 26.20 -3.29
C SER A 217 -10.79 26.63 -3.62
N GLN A 218 -9.80 26.14 -2.88
CA GLN A 218 -8.39 26.57 -2.98
C GLN A 218 -7.57 25.68 -3.94
N VAL A 219 -7.90 24.38 -4.02
CA VAL A 219 -7.17 23.40 -4.84
C VAL A 219 -8.20 22.57 -5.60
N GLY A 220 -8.20 22.64 -6.93
CA GLY A 220 -9.18 21.91 -7.76
C GLY A 220 -9.10 20.39 -7.64
N TRP A 221 -7.99 19.87 -7.11
CA TRP A 221 -7.76 18.45 -6.87
C TRP A 221 -6.86 18.22 -5.65
N ALA A 222 -7.33 17.50 -4.64
CA ALA A 222 -6.50 17.05 -3.54
C ALA A 222 -5.63 15.84 -3.93
N PRO A 223 -4.34 15.80 -3.53
CA PRO A 223 -3.53 14.59 -3.64
C PRO A 223 -4.21 13.41 -2.97
N VAL A 224 -4.19 12.23 -3.61
CA VAL A 224 -4.96 11.06 -3.16
C VAL A 224 -4.09 9.81 -3.06
N ILE A 225 -4.28 9.07 -1.97
CA ILE A 225 -3.85 7.68 -1.82
C ILE A 225 -5.03 6.78 -2.19
N LEU A 226 -4.85 5.91 -3.18
CA LEU A 226 -5.79 4.87 -3.54
C LEU A 226 -5.34 3.57 -2.86
N MET A 227 -6.24 2.94 -2.10
CA MET A 227 -6.00 1.61 -1.54
C MET A 227 -6.98 0.61 -2.13
N VAL A 228 -6.47 -0.50 -2.64
CA VAL A 228 -7.28 -1.58 -3.25
C VAL A 228 -7.11 -2.85 -2.44
N PRO A 229 -7.96 -3.11 -1.42
CA PRO A 229 -7.94 -4.38 -0.69
C PRO A 229 -8.45 -5.53 -1.58
N LEU A 230 -7.73 -6.65 -1.57
CA LEU A 230 -7.95 -7.80 -2.46
C LEU A 230 -7.85 -9.13 -1.71
N VAL A 231 -8.54 -10.13 -2.25
CA VAL A 231 -8.35 -11.55 -1.93
C VAL A 231 -8.16 -12.30 -3.25
N LEU A 232 -6.92 -12.71 -3.54
CA LEU A 232 -6.50 -13.25 -4.84
C LEU A 232 -6.37 -14.77 -4.89
N GLY A 233 -6.96 -15.46 -3.92
CA GLY A 233 -6.91 -16.90 -3.76
C GLY A 233 -7.34 -17.33 -2.36
N LEU A 234 -7.40 -18.64 -2.11
CA LEU A 234 -7.86 -19.19 -0.84
C LEU A 234 -6.76 -19.16 0.23
N GLU A 235 -5.61 -19.79 -0.05
CA GLU A 235 -4.46 -19.85 0.87
C GLU A 235 -3.20 -19.15 0.32
N LYS A 236 -3.08 -19.12 -1.01
CA LYS A 236 -1.98 -18.46 -1.74
C LYS A 236 -2.57 -17.68 -2.89
N VAL A 237 -1.82 -16.70 -3.38
CA VAL A 237 -2.18 -15.98 -4.60
C VAL A 237 -2.28 -16.97 -5.76
N ASN A 238 -3.39 -16.91 -6.51
CA ASN A 238 -3.52 -17.68 -7.74
C ASN A 238 -2.44 -17.20 -8.74
N PRO A 239 -1.61 -18.09 -9.30
CA PRO A 239 -0.50 -17.72 -10.20
C PRO A 239 -0.88 -16.80 -11.35
N ARG A 240 -2.15 -16.84 -11.80
CA ARG A 240 -2.68 -15.97 -12.82
C ARG A 240 -2.57 -14.47 -12.48
N TYR A 241 -2.57 -14.10 -11.21
CA TYR A 241 -2.46 -12.71 -10.77
C TYR A 241 -1.01 -12.23 -10.59
N LEU A 242 -0.02 -13.14 -10.52
CA LEU A 242 1.37 -12.76 -10.24
C LEU A 242 1.93 -11.78 -11.27
N PRO A 243 1.74 -11.97 -12.60
CA PRO A 243 2.21 -10.98 -13.58
C PRO A 243 1.54 -9.62 -13.40
N LEU A 244 0.25 -9.60 -13.04
CA LEU A 244 -0.49 -8.35 -12.82
C LEU A 244 0.03 -7.64 -11.57
N LEU A 245 0.31 -8.37 -10.49
CA LEU A 245 0.90 -7.82 -9.27
C LEU A 245 2.28 -7.23 -9.54
N SER A 246 3.17 -7.96 -10.23
CA SER A 246 4.48 -7.47 -10.63
C SER A 246 4.37 -6.19 -11.46
N ALA A 247 3.43 -6.12 -12.41
CA ALA A 247 3.24 -4.94 -13.25
C ALA A 247 2.84 -3.69 -12.45
N THR A 248 2.14 -3.83 -11.31
CA THR A 248 1.78 -2.67 -10.47
C THR A 248 2.99 -1.94 -9.88
N PHE A 249 4.16 -2.59 -9.76
CA PHE A 249 5.40 -1.95 -9.31
C PHE A 249 6.05 -1.09 -10.39
N THR A 250 5.60 -1.17 -11.64
CA THR A 250 6.09 -0.33 -12.75
C THR A 250 5.38 1.02 -12.82
N PHE A 251 4.26 1.18 -12.10
CA PHE A 251 3.47 2.39 -12.10
C PHE A 251 4.21 3.49 -11.32
N PRO A 252 4.41 4.70 -11.87
CA PRO A 252 5.01 5.82 -11.12
C PRO A 252 4.27 6.14 -9.81
N GLN A 253 2.98 5.83 -9.76
CA GLN A 253 2.10 6.01 -8.61
C GLN A 253 2.24 4.92 -7.55
N SER A 254 2.95 3.82 -7.83
CA SER A 254 2.99 2.65 -6.95
C SER A 254 3.50 2.99 -5.55
N LEU A 255 2.68 2.67 -4.56
CA LEU A 255 3.09 2.61 -3.16
C LEU A 255 3.35 1.17 -2.71
N GLY A 256 3.34 0.19 -3.60
CA GLY A 256 3.57 -1.21 -3.28
C GLY A 256 2.36 -1.90 -2.65
N ILE A 257 2.63 -2.95 -1.87
CA ILE A 257 1.61 -3.87 -1.36
C ILE A 257 1.81 -4.08 0.14
N LEU A 258 0.75 -3.93 0.92
CA LEU A 258 0.71 -4.44 2.29
C LEU A 258 -0.11 -5.73 2.34
N GLY A 259 0.31 -6.68 3.15
CA GLY A 259 -0.38 -7.96 3.26
C GLY A 259 0.44 -8.99 4.01
N GLY A 260 -0.16 -10.15 4.20
CA GLY A 260 0.44 -11.25 4.93
C GLY A 260 -0.52 -11.89 5.91
N ARG A 261 -0.14 -13.06 6.39
CA ARG A 261 -0.91 -13.86 7.34
C ARG A 261 -0.94 -13.21 8.73
N PRO A 262 -1.87 -13.63 9.60
CA PRO A 262 -1.82 -13.32 11.02
C PRO A 262 -0.41 -13.52 11.61
N GLY A 263 0.16 -12.45 12.16
CA GLY A 263 1.50 -12.44 12.75
C GLY A 263 2.68 -12.43 11.77
N ALA A 264 2.44 -12.25 10.47
CA ALA A 264 3.46 -12.27 9.41
C ALA A 264 3.20 -11.22 8.31
N SER A 265 2.67 -10.04 8.68
CA SER A 265 2.41 -8.95 7.72
C SER A 265 3.71 -8.26 7.30
N THR A 266 3.85 -7.96 6.01
CA THR A 266 5.02 -7.27 5.46
C THR A 266 4.60 -6.14 4.54
N TYR A 267 5.54 -5.24 4.23
CA TYR A 267 5.35 -4.20 3.22
C TYR A 267 6.22 -4.49 2.01
N ILE A 268 5.62 -4.96 0.92
CA ILE A 268 6.31 -5.28 -0.33
C ILE A 268 6.45 -4.01 -1.15
N ILE A 269 7.69 -3.70 -1.54
CA ILE A 269 8.04 -2.44 -2.20
C ILE A 269 8.58 -2.61 -3.62
N GLY A 270 8.87 -3.85 -4.03
CA GLY A 270 9.36 -4.09 -5.36
C GLY A 270 9.44 -5.55 -5.74
N VAL A 271 9.87 -5.81 -6.96
CA VAL A 271 10.02 -7.14 -7.55
C VAL A 271 11.27 -7.23 -8.43
N GLN A 272 11.80 -8.45 -8.55
CA GLN A 272 12.77 -8.86 -9.56
C GLN A 272 12.49 -10.32 -9.89
N ASP A 273 12.27 -10.62 -11.18
CA ASP A 273 11.77 -11.92 -11.63
C ASP A 273 10.52 -12.37 -10.84
N GLU A 274 10.60 -13.52 -10.18
CA GLU A 274 9.57 -14.11 -9.34
C GLU A 274 9.76 -13.80 -7.85
N ASN A 275 10.66 -12.88 -7.50
CA ASN A 275 10.91 -12.47 -6.12
C ASN A 275 10.33 -11.08 -5.83
N ALA A 276 9.89 -10.89 -4.59
CA ALA A 276 9.33 -9.67 -4.05
C ALA A 276 10.23 -9.13 -2.93
N PHE A 277 10.65 -7.88 -3.05
CA PHE A 277 11.41 -7.16 -2.02
C PHE A 277 10.47 -6.54 -1.00
N TYR A 278 10.81 -6.66 0.29
CA TYR A 278 9.93 -6.20 1.36
C TYR A 278 10.67 -5.57 2.54
N LEU A 279 9.94 -4.72 3.28
CA LEU A 279 10.30 -4.23 4.60
C LEU A 279 9.59 -5.04 5.68
N ASP A 280 10.36 -5.48 6.66
CA ASP A 280 9.95 -6.44 7.68
C ASP A 280 9.69 -5.73 9.03
N PRO A 281 8.44 -5.68 9.53
CA PRO A 281 8.14 -4.99 10.78
C PRO A 281 8.47 -5.83 12.04
N HIS A 282 8.91 -7.08 11.93
CA HIS A 282 8.96 -8.02 13.06
C HIS A 282 10.19 -7.88 13.97
N GLU A 283 11.03 -6.87 13.77
CA GLU A 283 12.07 -6.51 14.73
C GLU A 283 11.47 -5.72 15.91
N VAL A 284 12.00 -5.93 17.12
CA VAL A 284 11.51 -5.23 18.32
C VAL A 284 12.47 -4.12 18.69
N GLN A 285 12.01 -2.88 18.62
CA GLN A 285 12.80 -1.69 18.94
C GLN A 285 12.16 -0.88 20.08
N GLN A 286 12.95 -0.04 20.75
CA GLN A 286 12.39 0.89 21.74
C GLN A 286 11.65 2.01 21.05
N VAL A 287 10.61 2.57 21.68
CA VAL A 287 9.99 3.82 21.21
C VAL A 287 11.04 4.91 21.08
N VAL A 288 10.97 5.68 19.99
CA VAL A 288 11.78 6.89 19.80
C VAL A 288 10.96 8.06 20.30
N ASP A 289 11.53 8.86 21.19
CA ASP A 289 10.86 10.08 21.64
C ASP A 289 10.94 11.12 20.52
N THR A 290 9.82 11.28 19.82
CA THR A 290 9.64 12.27 18.75
C THR A 290 9.19 13.62 19.29
N LYS A 291 9.21 13.86 20.61
CA LYS A 291 8.78 15.12 21.21
C LYS A 291 9.88 16.18 21.14
N GLY A 292 9.49 17.36 20.63
CA GLY A 292 10.31 18.58 20.58
C GLY A 292 10.99 18.82 19.22
N ASP A 293 11.49 20.04 19.02
CA ASP A 293 12.26 20.47 17.84
C ASP A 293 13.67 19.84 17.79
N ASN A 294 13.80 18.59 18.23
CA ASN A 294 15.08 17.93 18.37
C ASN A 294 15.56 17.47 16.99
N LEU A 295 16.31 18.33 16.31
CA LEU A 295 16.93 18.04 15.01
C LEU A 295 17.92 16.86 15.04
N ASP A 296 18.30 16.40 16.24
CA ASP A 296 19.20 15.27 16.49
C ASP A 296 18.46 13.94 16.77
N LEU A 297 17.23 13.79 16.26
CA LEU A 297 16.48 12.54 16.35
C LEU A 297 17.27 11.37 15.74
N ASP A 298 17.48 10.30 16.53
CA ASP A 298 18.06 9.07 16.03
C ASP A 298 17.04 8.32 15.15
N THR A 299 17.16 8.53 13.85
CA THR A 299 16.32 7.91 12.83
C THR A 299 16.85 6.56 12.33
N SER A 300 17.95 6.05 12.90
CA SER A 300 18.57 4.78 12.45
C SER A 300 17.59 3.60 12.52
N SER A 301 16.73 3.61 13.53
CA SER A 301 15.69 2.59 13.77
C SER A 301 14.55 2.60 12.74
N TYR A 302 14.42 3.67 11.94
CA TYR A 302 13.40 3.81 10.90
C TYR A 302 13.88 3.44 9.50
N HIS A 303 15.05 2.79 9.37
CA HIS A 303 15.63 2.41 8.08
C HIS A 303 16.28 1.03 8.14
N CYS A 304 16.35 0.36 6.98
CA CYS A 304 16.97 -0.95 6.84
C CYS A 304 17.97 -0.97 5.69
N ASN A 305 19.20 -1.37 5.97
CA ASN A 305 20.24 -1.58 4.95
C ASN A 305 20.33 -3.04 4.50
N VAL A 306 19.48 -3.92 5.03
CA VAL A 306 19.43 -5.34 4.68
C VAL A 306 18.30 -5.55 3.69
N VAL A 307 18.65 -5.77 2.43
CA VAL A 307 17.70 -6.15 1.38
C VAL A 307 17.19 -7.56 1.68
N ARG A 308 15.87 -7.70 1.75
CA ARG A 308 15.17 -8.97 1.96
C ARG A 308 14.22 -9.22 0.79
N HIS A 309 14.10 -10.48 0.40
CA HIS A 309 13.19 -10.93 -0.64
C HIS A 309 12.49 -12.24 -0.24
N ILE A 310 11.32 -12.46 -0.83
CA ILE A 310 10.57 -13.73 -0.77
C ILE A 310 10.05 -14.05 -2.18
N PRO A 311 9.80 -15.32 -2.52
CA PRO A 311 9.06 -15.65 -3.73
C PRO A 311 7.71 -14.93 -3.76
N LEU A 312 7.36 -14.30 -4.87
CA LEU A 312 6.12 -13.53 -5.02
C LEU A 312 4.88 -14.43 -4.88
N ASP A 313 4.99 -15.71 -5.25
CA ASP A 313 3.93 -16.71 -5.10
C ASP A 313 3.71 -17.16 -3.64
N SER A 314 4.62 -16.79 -2.73
CA SER A 314 4.55 -17.12 -1.31
C SER A 314 3.80 -16.08 -0.47
N ILE A 315 3.46 -14.93 -1.06
CA ILE A 315 2.69 -13.90 -0.38
C ILE A 315 1.26 -14.38 -0.10
N ASP A 316 0.67 -13.86 0.97
CA ASP A 316 -0.70 -14.19 1.34
C ASP A 316 -1.70 -13.69 0.27
N SER A 317 -2.78 -14.44 0.05
CA SER A 317 -3.80 -14.03 -0.91
C SER A 317 -4.60 -12.81 -0.47
N SER A 318 -4.62 -12.49 0.83
CA SER A 318 -5.19 -11.26 1.38
C SER A 318 -4.15 -10.15 1.44
N LEU A 319 -4.34 -9.11 0.63
CA LEU A 319 -3.42 -7.99 0.51
C LEU A 319 -4.16 -6.69 0.17
N ALA A 320 -3.46 -5.57 0.19
CA ALA A 320 -3.93 -4.32 -0.37
C ALA A 320 -2.83 -3.64 -1.20
N LEU A 321 -3.21 -3.21 -2.40
CA LEU A 321 -2.36 -2.38 -3.26
C LEU A 321 -2.49 -0.92 -2.85
N GLY A 322 -1.41 -0.16 -2.90
CA GLY A 322 -1.42 1.28 -2.71
C GLY A 322 -0.94 2.04 -3.94
N PHE A 323 -1.60 3.15 -4.26
CA PHE A 323 -1.16 4.11 -5.29
C PHE A 323 -1.29 5.54 -4.78
N TYR A 324 -0.38 6.43 -5.20
CA TYR A 324 -0.43 7.85 -4.86
C TYR A 324 -0.47 8.69 -6.14
N CYS A 325 -1.49 9.54 -6.23
CA CYS A 325 -1.65 10.51 -7.32
C CYS A 325 -1.61 11.91 -6.73
N ARG A 326 -0.59 12.71 -7.10
CA ARG A 326 -0.43 14.08 -6.57
C ARG A 326 -1.53 15.01 -7.04
N ASP A 327 -1.90 14.88 -8.31
CA ASP A 327 -2.86 15.75 -8.96
C ASP A 327 -3.73 14.96 -9.97
N LYS A 328 -4.57 15.69 -10.70
CA LYS A 328 -5.46 15.11 -11.71
C LYS A 328 -4.68 14.43 -12.83
N SER A 329 -3.53 14.96 -13.23
CA SER A 329 -2.71 14.41 -14.31
C SER A 329 -2.10 13.07 -13.89
N ASP A 330 -1.59 12.98 -12.66
CA ASP A 330 -1.09 11.71 -12.11
C ASP A 330 -2.21 10.67 -12.03
N PHE A 331 -3.42 11.09 -11.68
CA PHE A 331 -4.59 10.20 -11.63
C PHE A 331 -5.05 9.73 -13.00
N ASP A 332 -4.96 10.58 -14.03
CA ASP A 332 -5.28 10.21 -15.40
C ASP A 332 -4.26 9.23 -15.98
N ASP A 333 -2.95 9.47 -15.79
CA ASP A 333 -1.89 8.51 -16.16
C ASP A 333 -2.08 7.17 -15.42
N PHE A 334 -2.47 7.20 -14.15
CA PHE A 334 -2.82 5.97 -13.41
C PHE A 334 -4.00 5.23 -14.04
N CYS A 335 -5.08 5.93 -14.42
CA CYS A 335 -6.24 5.32 -15.06
C CYS A 335 -5.91 4.69 -16.42
N GLU A 336 -5.04 5.34 -17.21
CA GLU A 336 -4.56 4.81 -18.49
C GLU A 336 -3.79 3.51 -18.28
N ARG A 337 -2.78 3.51 -17.40
CA ARG A 337 -1.97 2.30 -17.08
C ARG A 337 -2.81 1.17 -16.51
N ALA A 338 -3.74 1.49 -15.61
CA ALA A 338 -4.63 0.50 -15.04
C ALA A 338 -5.58 -0.09 -16.09
N SER A 339 -6.04 0.72 -17.06
CA SER A 339 -6.86 0.23 -18.18
C SER A 339 -6.07 -0.72 -19.10
N GLU A 340 -4.80 -0.41 -19.36
CA GLU A 340 -3.90 -1.31 -20.09
C GLU A 340 -3.69 -2.64 -19.35
N LEU A 341 -3.44 -2.58 -18.03
CA LEU A 341 -3.28 -3.75 -17.18
C LEU A 341 -4.54 -4.62 -17.15
N ILE A 342 -5.74 -4.01 -17.12
CA ILE A 342 -7.02 -4.71 -17.24
C ILE A 342 -7.10 -5.45 -18.58
N GLY A 343 -6.69 -4.82 -19.69
CA GLY A 343 -6.66 -5.45 -21.01
C GLY A 343 -5.76 -6.70 -21.07
N GLN A 344 -4.67 -6.71 -20.30
CA GLN A 344 -3.73 -7.83 -20.21
C GLN A 344 -4.19 -8.96 -19.27
N SER A 345 -5.25 -8.75 -18.49
CA SER A 345 -5.72 -9.70 -17.46
C SER A 345 -6.41 -10.97 -18.00
N ASN A 346 -6.70 -11.00 -19.30
CA ASN A 346 -7.44 -12.09 -19.96
C ASN A 346 -8.80 -12.41 -19.31
N GLY A 347 -9.44 -11.43 -18.66
CA GLY A 347 -10.73 -11.60 -17.98
C GLY A 347 -10.65 -11.83 -16.47
N ALA A 348 -9.46 -11.73 -15.86
CA ALA A 348 -9.28 -11.80 -14.40
C ALA A 348 -8.43 -10.62 -13.89
N PRO A 349 -8.94 -9.38 -13.94
CA PRO A 349 -8.19 -8.20 -13.50
C PRO A 349 -8.08 -8.13 -11.97
N LEU A 350 -7.08 -7.40 -11.47
CA LEU A 350 -6.95 -7.10 -10.03
C LEU A 350 -8.09 -6.19 -9.54
N PHE A 351 -8.45 -5.19 -10.34
CA PHE A 351 -9.56 -4.27 -10.16
C PHE A 351 -10.01 -3.77 -11.54
N THR A 352 -11.19 -3.17 -11.65
CA THR A 352 -11.74 -2.62 -12.90
C THR A 352 -11.89 -1.11 -12.82
N ILE A 353 -12.08 -0.45 -13.96
CA ILE A 353 -12.30 1.00 -14.05
C ILE A 353 -13.66 1.26 -14.71
N ALA A 354 -14.42 2.19 -14.14
CA ALA A 354 -15.67 2.69 -14.67
C ALA A 354 -15.68 4.23 -14.69
N ASN A 355 -16.22 4.81 -15.77
CA ASN A 355 -16.37 6.27 -15.88
C ASN A 355 -17.43 6.81 -14.92
N LYS A 356 -18.57 6.13 -14.85
CA LYS A 356 -19.72 6.47 -14.00
C LYS A 356 -20.16 5.24 -13.23
N HIS A 357 -20.68 5.43 -12.02
CA HIS A 357 -21.34 4.35 -11.30
C HIS A 357 -22.61 3.95 -12.07
N VAL A 358 -22.60 2.76 -12.67
CA VAL A 358 -23.83 2.17 -13.19
C VAL A 358 -24.54 1.55 -11.99
N ALA A 359 -25.38 2.34 -11.32
CA ALA A 359 -26.50 1.75 -10.60
C ALA A 359 -27.37 1.09 -11.66
N LEU A 360 -27.22 -0.23 -11.86
CA LEU A 360 -28.25 -0.97 -12.56
C LEU A 360 -29.52 -0.77 -11.75
N ARG A 361 -30.52 -0.20 -12.43
CA ARG A 361 -31.83 0.17 -11.91
C ARG A 361 -32.37 -0.96 -11.04
N ASP A 362 -33.02 -0.59 -9.94
CA ASP A 362 -34.03 -1.42 -9.29
C ASP A 362 -34.87 -2.06 -10.40
N ASN A 363 -34.76 -3.39 -10.56
CA ASN A 363 -35.68 -4.09 -11.41
C ASN A 363 -37.06 -3.89 -10.79
N GLU A 364 -37.93 -3.22 -11.54
CA GLU A 364 -39.37 -3.24 -11.31
C GLU A 364 -39.81 -4.67 -10.95
N PRO A 365 -40.83 -4.84 -10.08
CA PRO A 365 -41.25 -6.16 -9.65
C PRO A 365 -41.67 -6.96 -10.89
N HIS A 366 -40.86 -7.94 -11.26
CA HIS A 366 -41.24 -8.91 -12.28
C HIS A 366 -42.40 -9.72 -11.71
N ASP A 367 -43.60 -9.36 -12.16
CA ASP A 367 -44.89 -9.99 -11.91
C ASP A 367 -44.96 -11.39 -12.56
N TYR A 368 -44.00 -12.25 -12.22
CA TYR A 368 -43.90 -13.63 -12.74
C TYR A 368 -44.55 -14.66 -11.80
N TYR A 369 -45.04 -14.22 -10.63
CA TYR A 369 -45.68 -15.10 -9.64
C TYR A 369 -47.22 -15.07 -9.64
N ASN A 370 -47.86 -14.15 -10.38
CA ASN A 370 -49.34 -14.06 -10.42
C ASN A 370 -50.01 -14.82 -11.58
N ARG A 371 -49.26 -15.56 -12.40
CA ARG A 371 -49.84 -16.33 -13.52
C ARG A 371 -49.96 -17.84 -13.29
N LEU A 372 -49.67 -18.33 -12.07
CA LEU A 372 -49.80 -19.74 -11.69
C LEU A 372 -50.88 -20.02 -10.63
N VAL A 373 -51.72 -19.05 -10.28
CA VAL A 373 -52.77 -19.21 -9.24
C VAL A 373 -54.20 -18.95 -9.74
N THR A 374 -54.40 -18.75 -11.04
CA THR A 374 -55.75 -18.81 -11.64
C THR A 374 -55.75 -19.88 -12.70
N GLY A 375 -56.08 -21.10 -12.28
CA GLY A 375 -56.36 -22.19 -13.20
C GLY A 375 -57.64 -21.90 -13.96
N GLU A 376 -57.52 -21.77 -15.27
CA GLU A 376 -58.57 -22.16 -16.21
C GLU A 376 -57.89 -22.89 -17.38
N SER A 377 -58.42 -24.08 -17.65
CA SER A 377 -58.08 -25.02 -18.70
C SER A 377 -58.33 -24.43 -20.09
N GLU A 378 -57.47 -24.76 -21.06
CA GLU A 378 -57.92 -25.29 -22.37
C GLU A 378 -56.71 -25.71 -23.24
N ASP A 379 -56.80 -26.96 -23.66
CA ASP A 379 -56.39 -27.57 -24.93
C ASP A 379 -54.94 -27.87 -25.31
N ASP A 380 -54.84 -29.12 -25.77
CA ASP A 380 -53.74 -29.88 -26.33
C ASP A 380 -53.11 -29.19 -27.55
N GLU A 381 -51.80 -29.36 -27.75
CA GLU A 381 -51.23 -30.07 -28.91
C GLU A 381 -49.70 -29.93 -28.95
N ASP A 382 -49.05 -31.08 -28.76
CA ASP A 382 -48.09 -31.69 -29.70
C ASP A 382 -46.92 -30.83 -30.22
N TRP A 383 -45.70 -31.07 -29.73
CA TRP A 383 -44.49 -31.03 -30.59
C TRP A 383 -43.44 -32.05 -30.13
N GLN A 384 -43.25 -33.06 -30.98
CA GLN A 384 -42.19 -34.05 -30.94
C GLN A 384 -40.79 -33.45 -31.11
N LEU A 385 -39.82 -34.22 -30.59
CA LEU A 385 -38.38 -34.14 -30.84
C LEU A 385 -37.99 -33.75 -32.28
N LEU A 386 -37.01 -32.84 -32.38
CA LEU A 386 -35.76 -33.05 -33.12
C LEU A 386 -34.64 -32.19 -32.52
#